data_AF-A0A2I0QEK5-F1
#
_entry.id   AF-A0A2I0QEK5-F1
#
_cell.length_a   1.000
_cell.length_b   1.000
_cell.length_c   1.000
_cell.angle_alpha   90.00
_cell.angle_beta   90.00
_cell.angle_gamma   90.00
#
_symmetry.space_group_name_H-M   'P 1'
#
loop_
_entity.id
_entity.type
_entity.pdbx_description
1 polymer ?
#
loop_
_entity_poly.entity_id
_entity_poly.type
_entity_poly.pdbx_seq_one_letter_code
_entity_poly.pdbx_strand_id
1 'polypeptide(L)'
;KMILGFYGNSNSGKTTLIEKICKNLKKENLNVAVVKHIPHKNFSIDDKTKDTGKFKNSGVDVVAFSPGETAFILGGMKFSDMISKLEYIGSYDVILVEGLKKQNIPKVRVGECKIENNTIMDYKIAGDLKIILKWIKNEVQKEKTEWEKKKKLLLRVIKVTKVRKTKLNMAKLKGTKVRTTKVRKTK
;
A
#
# COMPACT_ATOMS: atom_id res chain seq x y z
N LYS A 1 -0.51 -2.16 -5.59
CA LYS A 1 0.31 -0.95 -5.36
C LYS A 1 1.76 -1.34 -5.59
N MET A 2 2.50 -0.53 -6.33
CA MET A 2 3.88 -0.85 -6.68
C MET A 2 4.83 -0.34 -5.58
N ILE A 3 5.76 -1.19 -5.14
CA ILE A 3 6.82 -0.82 -4.20
C ILE A 3 8.17 -0.86 -4.93
N LEU A 4 8.93 0.23 -4.87
CA LEU A 4 10.24 0.33 -5.50
C LEU A 4 11.28 0.92 -4.55
N GLY A 5 12.37 0.19 -4.32
CA GLY A 5 13.48 0.63 -3.48
C GLY A 5 14.54 1.44 -4.24
N PHE A 6 15.23 2.32 -3.53
CA PHE A 6 16.36 3.11 -4.02
C PHE A 6 17.50 2.99 -3.02
N TYR A 7 18.63 2.49 -3.47
CA TYR A 7 19.78 2.27 -2.60
C TYR A 7 21.08 2.76 -3.22
N GLY A 8 22.06 3.04 -2.37
CA GLY A 8 23.31 3.69 -2.76
C GLY A 8 24.11 4.10 -1.53
N ASN A 9 25.31 4.63 -1.75
CA ASN A 9 26.09 5.27 -0.70
C ASN A 9 25.43 6.59 -0.25
N SER A 10 25.85 7.14 0.89
CA SER A 10 25.46 8.50 1.28
C SER A 10 25.84 9.50 0.19
N ASN A 11 25.07 10.56 0.04
CA ASN A 11 25.26 11.61 -0.97
C ASN A 11 25.25 11.15 -2.44
N SER A 12 24.77 9.94 -2.76
CA SER A 12 24.67 9.47 -4.15
C SER A 12 23.54 10.10 -4.98
N GLY A 13 22.77 11.04 -4.42
CA GLY A 13 21.64 11.68 -5.11
C GLY A 13 20.30 10.94 -5.02
N LYS A 14 20.17 9.92 -4.16
CA LYS A 14 18.90 9.16 -3.95
C LYS A 14 17.71 10.07 -3.70
N THR A 15 17.81 10.94 -2.69
CA THR A 15 16.71 11.81 -2.29
C THR A 15 16.31 12.74 -3.44
N THR A 16 17.28 13.35 -4.12
CA THR A 16 17.04 14.18 -5.31
C THR A 16 16.34 13.42 -6.44
N LEU A 17 16.73 12.16 -6.68
CA LEU A 17 16.07 11.32 -7.68
C LEU A 17 14.63 10.99 -7.27
N ILE A 18 14.40 10.58 -6.02
CA ILE A 18 13.08 10.26 -5.48
C ILE A 18 12.16 11.49 -5.56
N GLU A 19 12.66 12.67 -5.21
CA GLU A 19 11.91 13.93 -5.31
C GLU A 19 11.48 14.22 -6.75
N LYS A 20 12.39 14.06 -7.73
CA LYS A 20 12.07 14.22 -9.16
C LYS A 20 11.00 13.22 -9.60
N ILE A 21 11.08 11.96 -9.15
CA ILE A 21 10.07 10.95 -9.43
C ILE A 21 8.72 11.35 -8.83
N CYS A 22 8.68 11.72 -7.55
CA CYS A 22 7.45 12.15 -6.87
C CYS A 22 6.78 13.30 -7.61
N LYS A 23 7.54 14.34 -8.00
CA LYS A 23 7.02 15.48 -8.76
C LYS A 23 6.38 15.06 -10.08
N ASN A 24 6.99 14.13 -10.82
CA ASN A 24 6.43 13.64 -12.09
C ASN A 24 5.17 12.79 -11.88
N LEU A 25 5.20 11.85 -10.94
CA LEU A 25 4.05 10.98 -10.66
C LEU A 25 2.85 11.77 -10.11
N LYS A 26 3.09 12.79 -9.27
CA LYS A 26 2.01 13.67 -8.75
C LYS A 26 1.35 14.50 -9.85
N LYS A 27 2.10 14.97 -10.85
CA LYS A 27 1.53 15.65 -12.03
C LYS A 27 0.60 14.76 -12.84
N GLU A 28 0.72 13.45 -12.68
CA GLU A 28 -0.12 12.44 -13.33
C GLU A 28 -1.20 11.88 -12.38
N ASN A 29 -1.50 12.59 -11.29
CA ASN A 29 -2.52 12.24 -10.30
C ASN A 29 -2.33 10.86 -9.63
N LEU A 30 -1.10 10.34 -9.60
CA LEU A 30 -0.79 9.13 -8.84
C LEU A 30 -0.60 9.47 -7.37
N ASN A 31 -1.15 8.63 -6.49
CA ASN A 31 -0.92 8.74 -5.06
C ASN A 31 0.40 8.06 -4.69
N VAL A 32 1.34 8.85 -4.18
CA VAL A 32 2.71 8.43 -3.90
C VAL A 32 3.01 8.56 -2.41
N ALA A 33 3.59 7.52 -1.82
CA ALA A 33 4.21 7.58 -0.50
C ALA A 33 5.72 7.34 -0.60
N VAL A 34 6.48 7.92 0.32
CA VAL A 34 7.91 7.67 0.48
C VAL A 34 8.17 7.10 1.86
N VAL A 35 8.89 5.98 1.91
CA VAL A 35 9.37 5.34 3.12
C VAL A 35 10.88 5.51 3.19
N LYS A 36 11.38 6.18 4.21
CA LYS A 36 12.82 6.34 4.43
C LYS A 36 13.29 5.44 5.57
N HIS A 37 14.21 4.54 5.28
CA HIS A 37 14.82 3.69 6.30
C HIS A 37 16.08 4.35 6.86
N ILE A 38 16.09 4.60 8.17
CA ILE A 38 17.22 5.20 8.88
C ILE A 38 17.89 4.11 9.73
N PRO A 39 19.14 3.70 9.40
CA PRO A 39 19.77 2.51 9.98
C PRO A 39 20.35 2.72 11.40
N HIS A 40 19.93 3.75 12.13
CA HIS A 40 20.46 4.08 13.46
C HIS A 40 19.52 3.56 14.56
N LYS A 41 20.04 2.76 15.50
CA LYS A 41 19.25 2.09 16.54
C LYS A 41 18.47 3.05 17.45
N ASN A 42 18.99 4.25 17.70
CA ASN A 42 18.38 5.24 18.59
C ASN A 42 17.86 6.47 17.83
N PHE A 43 17.46 6.29 16.58
CA PHE A 43 16.90 7.38 15.79
C PHE A 43 15.55 7.86 16.37
N SER A 44 15.40 9.17 16.50
CA SER A 44 14.12 9.84 16.71
C SER A 44 14.05 11.04 15.77
N ILE A 45 12.93 11.16 15.06
CA ILE A 45 12.63 12.39 14.30
C ILE A 45 12.18 13.52 15.22
N ASP A 46 11.66 13.18 16.40
CA ASP A 46 11.10 14.12 17.36
C ASP A 46 12.10 14.54 18.43
N ASP A 47 11.91 15.75 18.96
CA ASP A 47 12.73 16.37 20.00
C ASP A 47 12.25 15.93 21.39
N LYS A 48 13.14 15.27 22.14
CA LYS A 48 12.87 14.75 23.49
C LYS A 48 12.48 15.84 24.52
N THR A 49 12.77 17.10 24.25
CA THR A 49 12.50 18.22 25.17
C THR A 49 11.08 18.79 25.01
N LYS A 50 10.44 18.54 23.86
CA LYS A 50 9.07 18.98 23.57
C LYS A 50 8.02 18.01 24.10
N ASP A 51 6.76 18.43 24.13
CA ASP A 51 5.67 17.67 24.73
C ASP A 51 5.45 16.31 24.05
N THR A 52 5.49 16.27 22.72
CA THR A 52 5.43 15.03 21.94
C THR A 52 6.58 14.07 22.28
N GLY A 53 7.79 14.61 22.49
CA GLY A 53 8.95 13.84 22.92
C GLY A 53 8.83 13.30 24.34
N LYS A 54 8.28 14.08 25.28
CA LYS A 54 8.01 13.64 26.66
C LYS A 54 6.97 12.51 26.69
N PHE A 55 5.88 12.63 25.93
CA PHE A 55 4.87 11.57 25.81
C PHE A 55 5.50 10.30 25.22
N LYS A 56 6.24 10.40 24.12
CA LYS A 56 6.94 9.26 23.52
C LYS A 56 7.88 8.57 24.52
N ASN A 57 8.67 9.34 25.29
CA ASN A 57 9.59 8.79 26.29
C ASN A 57 8.86 8.08 27.44
N SER A 58 7.58 8.39 27.64
CA SER A 58 6.71 7.67 28.58
C SER A 58 6.21 6.33 28.03
N GLY A 59 6.62 5.95 26.80
CA GLY A 59 6.32 4.65 26.20
C GLY A 59 4.98 4.59 25.46
N VAL A 60 4.34 5.73 25.18
CA VAL A 60 3.08 5.79 24.43
C VAL A 60 3.29 6.21 22.99
N ASP A 61 2.40 5.73 22.11
CA ASP A 61 2.29 6.23 20.74
C ASP A 61 1.74 7.67 20.76
N VAL A 62 2.29 8.55 19.91
CA VAL A 62 1.92 9.97 19.86
C VAL A 62 1.39 10.34 18.49
N VAL A 63 0.29 11.09 18.47
CA VAL A 63 -0.26 11.73 17.27
C VAL A 63 -0.33 13.23 17.51
N ALA A 64 0.34 14.00 16.66
CA ALA A 64 0.24 15.45 16.62
C ALA A 64 -0.39 15.86 15.29
N PHE A 65 -1.37 16.76 15.32
CA PHE A 65 -2.08 17.18 14.13
C PHE A 65 -2.31 18.70 14.11
N SER A 66 -2.37 19.23 12.91
CA SER A 66 -2.69 20.62 12.59
C SER A 66 -3.44 20.66 11.25
N PRO A 67 -4.03 21.80 10.86
CA PRO A 67 -4.65 21.93 9.54
C PRO A 67 -3.71 21.63 8.36
N GLY A 68 -2.39 21.84 8.52
CA GLY A 68 -1.41 21.65 7.45
C GLY A 68 -0.70 20.30 7.46
N GLU A 69 -0.58 19.65 8.62
CA GLU A 69 0.22 18.43 8.76
C GLU A 69 -0.24 17.58 9.95
N THR A 70 -0.15 16.26 9.79
CA THR A 70 -0.32 15.28 10.86
C THR A 70 0.91 14.39 10.94
N ALA A 71 1.46 14.21 12.14
CA ALA A 71 2.60 13.35 12.43
C ALA A 71 2.18 12.21 13.37
N PHE A 72 2.54 10.99 12.99
CA PHE A 72 2.43 9.80 13.83
C PHE A 72 3.83 9.40 14.29
N ILE A 73 4.05 9.40 15.61
CA ILE A 73 5.31 8.98 16.23
C ILE A 73 5.02 7.71 17.01
N LEU A 74 5.34 6.58 16.37
CA LEU A 74 5.01 5.25 16.86
C LEU A 74 6.28 4.49 17.25
N GLY A 75 6.10 3.43 18.06
CA GLY A 75 7.15 2.43 18.28
C GLY A 75 7.71 1.83 16.97
N GLY A 76 8.98 1.41 17.00
CA GLY A 76 9.63 0.77 15.85
C GLY A 76 8.89 -0.50 15.41
N MET A 77 8.84 -0.75 14.09
CA MET A 77 8.12 -1.89 13.52
C MET A 77 8.84 -2.48 12.30
N LYS A 78 8.43 -3.70 11.91
CA LYS A 78 8.96 -4.35 10.71
C LYS A 78 8.47 -3.65 9.45
N PHE A 79 9.21 -3.79 8.35
CA PHE A 79 8.84 -3.19 7.07
C PHE A 79 7.45 -3.64 6.57
N SER A 80 7.11 -4.94 6.71
CA SER A 80 5.78 -5.47 6.37
C SER A 80 4.66 -4.76 7.13
N ASP A 81 4.83 -4.59 8.43
CA ASP A 81 3.81 -4.06 9.33
C ASP A 81 3.59 -2.57 9.04
N MET A 82 4.67 -1.82 8.78
CA MET A 82 4.61 -0.44 8.32
C MET A 82 3.87 -0.30 6.99
N ILE A 83 4.17 -1.17 6.01
CA ILE A 83 3.50 -1.16 4.71
C ILE A 83 2.00 -1.43 4.87
N SER A 84 1.60 -2.34 5.77
CA SER A 84 0.19 -2.58 6.09
C SER A 84 -0.45 -1.38 6.79
N LYS A 85 0.22 -0.72 7.75
CA LYS A 85 -0.30 0.49 8.40
C LYS A 85 -0.53 1.64 7.41
N LEU A 86 0.38 1.83 6.45
CA LEU A 86 0.20 2.83 5.39
C LEU A 86 -1.08 2.61 4.58
N GLU A 87 -1.53 1.36 4.40
CA GLU A 87 -2.78 1.07 3.68
C GLU A 87 -4.04 1.53 4.42
N TYR A 88 -3.98 1.59 5.76
CA TYR A 88 -5.09 2.12 6.56
C TYR A 88 -5.10 3.64 6.56
N ILE A 89 -3.95 4.29 6.36
CA ILE A 89 -3.83 5.75 6.32
C ILE A 89 -4.28 6.29 4.95
N GLY A 90 -3.98 5.59 3.86
CA GLY A 90 -4.35 6.05 2.54
C GLY A 90 -4.17 5.00 1.44
N SER A 91 -4.76 5.32 0.28
CA SER A 91 -4.61 4.51 -0.92
C SER A 91 -3.48 5.07 -1.78
N TYR A 92 -2.39 4.31 -1.91
CA TYR A 92 -1.21 4.69 -2.69
C TYR A 92 -1.06 3.78 -3.93
N ASP A 93 -0.85 4.40 -5.10
CA ASP A 93 -0.47 3.69 -6.32
C ASP A 93 0.99 3.24 -6.24
N VAL A 94 1.85 4.09 -5.66
CA VAL A 94 3.31 3.93 -5.64
C VAL A 94 3.86 4.18 -4.24
N ILE A 95 4.69 3.27 -3.75
CA ILE A 95 5.50 3.44 -2.53
C ILE A 95 6.98 3.38 -2.92
N LEU A 96 7.70 4.49 -2.71
CA LEU A 96 9.13 4.57 -2.94
C LEU A 96 9.87 4.35 -1.62
N VAL A 97 10.88 3.48 -1.61
CA VAL A 97 11.64 3.17 -0.39
C VAL A 97 13.07 3.70 -0.53
N GLU A 98 13.46 4.68 0.27
CA GLU A 98 14.84 5.13 0.36
C GLU A 98 15.60 4.27 1.39
N GLY A 99 16.64 3.57 0.93
CA GLY A 99 17.47 2.70 1.77
C GLY A 99 16.98 1.26 1.80
N LEU A 100 17.00 0.65 3.00
CA LEU A 100 16.56 -0.74 3.25
C LEU A 100 17.15 -1.78 2.26
N LYS A 101 18.47 -1.71 2.03
CA LYS A 101 19.23 -2.44 0.99
C LYS A 101 18.88 -3.93 0.86
N LYS A 102 18.69 -4.60 2.00
CA LYS A 102 18.48 -6.06 2.08
C LYS A 102 17.04 -6.51 1.89
N GLN A 103 16.08 -5.59 1.77
CA GLN A 103 14.67 -5.97 1.61
C GLN A 103 14.43 -6.66 0.27
N ASN A 104 13.60 -7.70 0.27
CA ASN A 104 13.22 -8.45 -0.92
C ASN A 104 12.16 -7.70 -1.76
N ILE A 105 12.54 -6.55 -2.31
CA ILE A 105 11.71 -5.72 -3.20
C ILE A 105 12.52 -5.33 -4.45
N PRO A 106 11.86 -5.05 -5.59
CA PRO A 106 12.54 -4.46 -6.74
C PRO A 106 13.22 -3.16 -6.33
N LYS A 107 14.44 -2.93 -6.83
CA LYS A 107 15.22 -1.75 -6.42
C LYS A 107 16.10 -1.18 -7.52
N VAL A 108 16.32 0.12 -7.44
CA VAL A 108 17.22 0.91 -8.29
C VAL A 108 18.50 1.20 -7.51
N ARG A 109 19.64 0.87 -8.12
CA ARG A 109 20.95 1.28 -7.62
C ARG A 109 21.22 2.73 -8.03
N VAL A 110 21.67 3.55 -7.08
CA VAL A 110 21.96 4.97 -7.27
C VAL A 110 23.37 5.28 -6.78
N GLY A 111 24.25 5.62 -7.73
CA GLY A 111 25.67 5.87 -7.49
C GLY A 111 26.49 4.58 -7.35
N GLU A 112 27.69 4.70 -6.82
CA GLU A 112 28.66 3.62 -6.78
C GLU A 112 28.56 2.82 -5.47
N CYS A 113 28.01 1.61 -5.53
CA CYS A 113 28.01 0.67 -4.40
C CYS A 113 27.92 -0.79 -4.89
N LYS A 114 28.05 -1.79 -4.03
CA LYS A 114 27.81 -3.18 -4.45
C LYS A 114 26.37 -3.35 -4.96
N ILE A 115 26.18 -4.14 -6.02
CA ILE A 115 24.85 -4.51 -6.51
C ILE A 115 24.20 -5.44 -5.49
N GLU A 116 22.99 -5.10 -5.07
CA GLU A 116 22.16 -5.88 -4.16
C GLU A 116 21.21 -6.81 -4.92
N ASN A 117 20.70 -7.85 -4.25
CA ASN A 117 19.67 -8.72 -4.81
C ASN A 117 18.41 -7.93 -5.19
N ASN A 118 17.76 -8.35 -6.28
CA ASN A 118 16.58 -7.71 -6.89
C ASN A 118 16.83 -6.30 -7.45
N THR A 119 18.09 -5.96 -7.75
CA THR A 119 18.38 -4.76 -8.52
C THR A 119 17.83 -4.93 -9.93
N ILE A 120 16.85 -4.11 -10.27
CA ILE A 120 16.21 -4.12 -11.60
C ILE A 120 16.79 -3.06 -12.53
N MET A 121 17.45 -2.03 -11.97
CA MET A 121 18.00 -0.90 -12.71
C MET A 121 19.22 -0.32 -12.00
N ASP A 122 20.19 0.15 -12.78
CA ASP A 122 21.32 0.94 -12.31
C ASP A 122 21.23 2.36 -12.88
N TYR A 123 20.99 3.35 -12.02
CA TYR A 123 20.79 4.73 -12.44
C TYR A 123 22.06 5.38 -12.97
N LYS A 124 23.27 4.92 -12.56
CA LYS A 124 24.53 5.47 -13.09
C LYS A 124 24.69 5.12 -14.57
N ILE A 125 24.31 3.90 -14.94
CA ILE A 125 24.48 3.36 -16.29
C ILE A 125 23.32 3.79 -17.19
N ALA A 126 22.08 3.67 -16.68
CA ALA A 126 20.89 4.00 -17.46
C ALA A 126 20.66 5.51 -17.57
N GLY A 127 21.12 6.31 -16.60
CA GLY A 127 21.15 7.78 -16.60
C GLY A 127 19.80 8.49 -16.69
N ASP A 128 18.71 7.79 -17.04
CA ASP A 128 17.50 8.42 -17.51
C ASP A 128 16.33 8.19 -16.55
N LEU A 129 15.94 9.30 -15.91
CA LEU A 129 14.73 9.40 -15.10
C LEU A 129 13.49 8.88 -15.87
N LYS A 130 13.43 9.09 -17.20
CA LYS A 130 12.30 8.65 -18.03
C LYS A 130 12.16 7.13 -18.05
N ILE A 131 13.26 6.37 -17.99
CA ILE A 131 13.22 4.91 -17.96
C ILE A 131 12.58 4.43 -16.66
N ILE A 132 12.99 5.01 -15.53
CA ILE A 132 12.41 4.68 -14.21
C ILE A 132 10.93 5.04 -14.19
N LEU A 133 10.57 6.24 -14.65
CA LEU A 133 9.17 6.68 -14.71
C LEU A 133 8.33 5.76 -15.60
N LYS A 134 8.83 5.39 -16.79
CA LYS A 134 8.14 4.47 -17.70
C LYS A 134 7.91 3.11 -17.05
N TRP A 135 8.92 2.58 -16.36
CA TRP A 135 8.80 1.31 -15.64
C TRP A 135 7.76 1.38 -14.52
N ILE A 136 7.81 2.42 -13.68
CA ILE A 136 6.84 2.63 -12.60
C ILE A 136 5.41 2.65 -13.15
N LYS A 137 5.17 3.43 -14.21
CA LYS A 137 3.84 3.54 -14.82
C LYS A 137 3.34 2.21 -15.37
N ASN A 138 4.22 1.45 -16.01
CA ASN A 138 3.88 0.13 -16.53
C ASN A 138 3.48 -0.83 -15.40
N GLU A 139 4.22 -0.84 -14.29
CA GLU A 139 3.89 -1.67 -13.13
C GLU A 139 2.56 -1.25 -12.49
N VAL A 140 2.33 0.05 -12.29
CA VAL A 140 1.04 0.56 -11.79
C VAL A 140 -0.11 0.13 -12.71
N GLN A 141 0.07 0.21 -14.04
CA GLN A 141 -0.96 -0.17 -15.00
C GLN A 141 -1.25 -1.68 -14.98
N LYS A 142 -0.20 -2.52 -14.85
CA LYS A 142 -0.36 -3.97 -14.69
C LYS A 142 -1.19 -4.30 -13.46
N GLU A 143 -0.87 -3.70 -12.32
CA GLU A 143 -1.63 -3.91 -11.09
C GLU A 143 -3.09 -3.48 -11.19
N LYS A 144 -3.36 -2.31 -11.79
CA LYS A 144 -4.73 -1.85 -12.04
C LYS A 144 -5.50 -2.84 -12.92
N THR A 145 -4.84 -3.36 -13.95
CA THR A 145 -5.43 -4.34 -14.86
C THR A 145 -5.73 -5.66 -14.14
N GLU A 146 -4.80 -6.17 -13.34
CA GLU A 146 -5.00 -7.39 -12.55
C GLU A 146 -6.09 -7.23 -11.49
N TRP A 147 -6.16 -6.07 -10.84
CA TRP A 147 -7.24 -5.74 -9.92
C TRP A 147 -8.61 -5.77 -10.60
N GLU A 148 -8.75 -5.12 -11.76
CA GLU A 148 -10.03 -5.11 -12.50
C GLU A 148 -10.44 -6.50 -12.97
N LYS A 149 -9.49 -7.33 -13.42
CA LYS A 149 -9.75 -8.76 -13.72
C LYS A 149 -10.26 -9.50 -12.49
N LYS A 150 -9.58 -9.38 -11.34
CA LYS A 150 -9.95 -10.04 -10.09
C LYS A 150 -11.32 -9.57 -9.59
N LYS A 151 -11.60 -8.27 -9.68
CA LYS A 151 -12.90 -7.67 -9.35
C LYS A 151 -14.02 -8.22 -10.23
N LYS A 152 -13.81 -8.30 -11.55
CA LYS A 152 -14.77 -8.90 -12.49
C LYS A 152 -15.06 -10.36 -12.16
N LEU A 153 -14.02 -11.14 -11.81
CA LEU A 153 -14.15 -12.52 -11.37
C LEU A 153 -14.95 -12.62 -10.06
N LEU A 154 -14.61 -11.80 -9.06
CA LEU A 154 -15.30 -11.75 -7.77
C LEU A 154 -16.80 -11.44 -7.94
N LEU A 155 -17.13 -10.43 -8.76
CA LEU A 155 -18.51 -10.07 -9.07
C LEU A 155 -19.27 -11.21 -9.75
N ARG A 156 -18.61 -12.00 -10.61
CA ARG A 156 -19.21 -13.19 -11.23
C ARG A 156 -19.50 -14.27 -10.18
N VAL A 157 -18.56 -14.52 -9.27
CA VAL A 157 -18.75 -15.50 -8.17
C VAL A 157 -19.89 -15.08 -7.26
N ILE A 158 -19.97 -13.79 -6.89
CA ILE A 158 -21.06 -13.24 -6.06
C ILE A 158 -22.42 -13.38 -6.78
N LYS A 159 -22.49 -13.08 -8.09
CA LYS A 159 -23.73 -13.27 -8.87
C LYS A 159 -24.17 -14.73 -8.90
N VAL A 160 -23.26 -15.67 -9.17
CA VAL A 160 -23.57 -17.12 -9.22
C VAL A 160 -24.04 -17.63 -7.86
N THR A 161 -23.37 -17.25 -6.77
CA THR A 161 -23.75 -17.65 -5.41
C THR A 161 -25.11 -17.09 -5.00
N LYS A 162 -25.42 -15.83 -5.37
CA LYS A 162 -26.75 -15.23 -5.14
C LYS A 162 -27.84 -15.97 -5.91
N VAL A 163 -27.63 -16.27 -7.19
CA VAL A 163 -28.57 -17.07 -8.01
C VAL A 163 -28.80 -18.46 -7.42
N ARG A 164 -27.74 -19.14 -6.96
CA ARG A 164 -27.85 -20.45 -6.30
C ARG A 164 -28.68 -20.39 -5.00
N LYS A 165 -28.44 -19.39 -4.13
CA LYS A 165 -29.26 -19.18 -2.91
C LYS A 165 -30.73 -18.94 -3.25
N THR A 166 -31.04 -18.11 -4.25
CA THR A 166 -32.43 -17.84 -4.66
C THR A 166 -33.12 -19.10 -5.18
N LYS A 167 -32.45 -19.90 -6.02
CA LYS A 167 -33.00 -21.19 -6.49
C LYS A 167 -33.23 -22.17 -5.34
N LEU A 168 -32.31 -22.24 -4.36
CA LEU A 168 -32.45 -23.09 -3.19
C LEU A 168 -33.66 -22.68 -2.32
N ASN A 169 -33.86 -21.38 -2.12
CA ASN A 169 -35.01 -20.85 -1.37
C ASN A 169 -36.34 -21.11 -2.10
N MET A 170 -36.39 -20.94 -3.42
CA MET A 170 -37.58 -21.28 -4.22
C MET A 170 -37.90 -22.78 -4.19
N ALA A 171 -36.88 -23.65 -4.19
CA ALA A 171 -37.08 -25.09 -4.07
C ALA A 171 -37.66 -25.48 -2.69
N LYS A 172 -37.19 -24.85 -1.60
CA LYS A 172 -37.78 -25.02 -0.25
C LYS A 172 -39.24 -24.54 -0.18
N LEU A 173 -39.54 -23.39 -0.79
CA LEU A 173 -40.92 -22.86 -0.86
C LEU A 173 -41.86 -23.80 -1.63
N LYS A 174 -41.41 -24.38 -2.76
CA LYS A 174 -42.21 -25.33 -3.54
C LYS A 174 -42.39 -26.70 -2.86
N GLY A 175 -41.47 -27.11 -2.00
CA GLY A 175 -41.58 -28.33 -1.18
C GLY A 175 -42.53 -28.21 0.01
N THR A 176 -42.94 -26.99 0.37
CA THR A 176 -43.85 -26.73 1.49
C THR A 176 -45.29 -26.73 0.96
N LYS A 177 -45.95 -27.90 0.90
CA LYS A 177 -47.40 -27.96 0.62
C LYS A 177 -48.15 -27.23 1.74
N VAL A 178 -48.75 -26.09 1.41
CA VAL A 178 -49.68 -25.37 2.30
C VAL A 178 -50.86 -26.30 2.58
N ARG A 179 -50.98 -26.79 3.82
CA ARG A 179 -52.22 -27.39 4.33
C ARG A 179 -53.26 -26.28 4.42
N THR A 180 -54.19 -26.25 3.48
CA THR A 180 -55.39 -25.40 3.57
C THR A 180 -56.37 -26.04 4.54
N THR A 181 -56.51 -25.47 5.72
CA THR A 181 -57.54 -25.85 6.69
C THR A 181 -58.89 -25.39 6.14
N LYS A 182 -59.70 -26.31 5.59
CA LYS A 182 -61.11 -26.04 5.27
C LYS A 182 -61.87 -25.86 6.59
N VAL A 183 -62.24 -24.62 6.89
CA VAL A 183 -63.19 -24.31 7.98
C VAL A 183 -64.57 -24.78 7.53
N ARG A 184 -65.09 -25.83 8.19
CA ARG A 184 -66.49 -26.26 8.06
C ARG A 184 -67.37 -25.22 8.75
N LYS A 185 -68.25 -24.57 7.99
CA LYS A 185 -69.41 -23.86 8.54
C LYS A 185 -70.46 -24.89 8.97
N THR A 186 -70.79 -24.93 10.25
CA THR A 186 -71.99 -25.58 10.77
C THR A 186 -73.11 -24.56 10.87
N LYS A 187 -74.33 -25.00 10.49
CA LYS A 187 -75.60 -24.27 10.57
C LYS A 187 -75.98 -23.98 12.02
#